data_AF-A0A960C2S0-F1
#
_entry.id   AF-A0A960C2S0-F1
#
_cell.length_a   1.000
_cell.length_b   1.000
_cell.length_c   1.000
_cell.angle_alpha   90.00
_cell.angle_beta   90.00
_cell.angle_gamma   90.00
#
_symmetry.space_group_name_H-M   'P 1'
#
loop_
_entity.id
_entity.type
_entity.pdbx_description
1 polymer ?
#
loop_
_entity_poly.entity_id
_entity_poly.type
_entity_poly.pdbx_seq_one_letter_code
_entity_poly.pdbx_strand_id
1 'polypeptide(L)'
;LEQYKRQVAPYLRGWESVIGHRRVGIYGNSKVIDWALQDGLGAWFWQHNWGTPKGFVHPAAHLHQFEIDARTVAGVGVDLNNILKPQFGQWA
;
A
#
# COMPACT_ATOMS: atom_id res chain seq x y z
N LEU A 1 10.99 -12.27 -1.46
CA LEU A 1 11.24 -12.29 -0.01
C LEU A 1 12.61 -11.75 0.36
N GLU A 2 13.71 -12.17 -0.27
CA GLU A 2 15.06 -11.63 0.05
C GLU A 2 15.16 -10.11 -0.09
N GLN A 3 14.68 -9.53 -1.19
CA GLN A 3 14.62 -8.07 -1.37
C GLN A 3 13.80 -7.39 -0.26
N TYR A 4 12.68 -8.00 0.15
CA TYR A 4 11.87 -7.46 1.24
C TYR A 4 12.70 -7.39 2.53
N LYS A 5 13.31 -8.52 2.93
CA LYS A 5 14.08 -8.60 4.19
C LYS A 5 15.31 -7.68 4.20
N ARG A 6 16.03 -7.58 3.08
CA ARG A 6 17.30 -6.86 3.01
C ARG A 6 17.17 -5.38 2.65
N GLN A 7 16.08 -4.98 2.01
CA GLN A 7 15.93 -3.63 1.45
C GLN A 7 14.64 -2.97 1.91
N VAL A 8 13.49 -3.62 1.70
CA VAL A 8 12.18 -3.00 1.97
C VAL A 8 11.93 -2.84 3.48
N ALA A 9 12.13 -3.88 4.29
CA ALA A 9 11.90 -3.78 5.73
C ALA A 9 12.83 -2.76 6.41
N PRO A 10 14.15 -2.71 6.12
CA PRO A 10 15.01 -1.62 6.61
C PRO A 10 14.57 -0.23 6.13
N TYR A 11 14.14 -0.09 4.88
CA TYR A 11 13.60 1.16 4.35
C TYR A 11 12.36 1.62 5.11
N LEU A 12 11.40 0.72 5.36
CA LEU A 12 10.18 1.01 6.12
C LEU A 12 10.49 1.38 7.57
N ARG A 13 11.43 0.67 8.23
CA ARG A 13 11.91 1.05 9.57
C ARG A 13 12.55 2.44 9.58
N GLY A 14 13.28 2.78 8.51
CA GLY A 14 13.84 4.12 8.32
C GLY A 14 12.77 5.22 8.22
N TRP A 15 11.64 4.93 7.59
CA TRP A 15 10.50 5.85 7.61
C TRP A 15 9.88 5.98 9.00
N GLU A 16 9.65 4.86 9.68
CA GLU A 16 9.05 4.87 11.02
C GLU A 16 9.89 5.62 12.04
N SER A 17 11.22 5.58 11.93
CA SER A 17 12.12 6.32 12.82
C SER A 17 12.05 7.84 12.66
N VAL A 18 11.57 8.32 11.51
CA VAL A 18 11.48 9.77 11.21
C VAL A 18 10.08 10.30 11.49
N ILE A 19 9.03 9.65 10.95
CA ILE A 19 7.65 10.17 11.02
C ILE A 19 6.75 9.42 12.01
N GLY A 20 7.27 8.36 12.65
CA GLY A 20 6.53 7.52 13.58
C GLY A 20 5.67 6.47 12.88
N HIS A 21 5.56 5.28 13.49
CA HIS A 21 4.81 4.13 12.97
C HIS A 21 3.40 4.48 12.45
N ARG A 22 2.63 5.25 13.22
CA ARG A 22 1.24 5.62 12.89
C ARG A 22 1.08 6.46 11.63
N ARG A 23 2.18 7.01 11.07
CA ARG A 23 2.16 7.84 9.86
C ARG A 23 2.75 7.16 8.63
N VAL A 24 3.30 5.95 8.77
CA VAL A 24 3.89 5.22 7.64
C VAL A 24 2.81 4.46 6.89
N GLY A 25 2.64 4.80 5.62
CA GLY A 25 1.81 4.08 4.67
C GLY A 25 2.64 3.28 3.68
N ILE A 26 2.14 2.12 3.26
CA ILE A 26 2.82 1.19 2.36
C ILE A 26 1.96 0.99 1.12
N TYR A 27 2.45 1.44 -0.02
CA TYR A 27 1.94 1.07 -1.33
C TYR A 27 2.68 -0.17 -1.83
N GLY A 28 1.97 -1.29 -1.97
CA GLY A 28 2.58 -2.59 -2.27
C GLY A 28 1.56 -3.65 -2.69
N ASN A 29 2.03 -4.77 -3.24
CA ASN A 29 1.16 -5.92 -3.51
C ASN A 29 0.76 -6.66 -2.22
N SER A 30 -0.20 -7.56 -2.33
CA SER A 30 -0.76 -8.26 -1.17
C SER A 30 0.30 -9.00 -0.34
N LYS A 31 1.34 -9.56 -0.98
CA LYS A 31 2.43 -10.25 -0.29
C LYS A 31 3.31 -9.30 0.53
N VAL A 32 3.58 -8.10 0.00
CA VAL A 32 4.32 -7.07 0.75
C VAL A 32 3.51 -6.59 1.94
N ILE A 33 2.18 -6.44 1.81
CA ILE A 33 1.29 -6.12 2.92
C ILE A 33 1.35 -7.22 4.00
N ASP A 34 1.24 -8.49 3.61
CA ASP A 34 1.37 -9.63 4.53
C ASP A 34 2.70 -9.61 5.29
N TRP A 35 3.83 -9.42 4.59
CA TRP A 35 5.14 -9.40 5.23
C TRP A 35 5.33 -8.19 6.15
N ALA A 36 4.85 -7.02 5.74
CA ALA A 36 4.91 -5.82 6.57
C ALA A 36 4.09 -5.99 7.87
N LEU A 37 2.90 -6.57 7.78
CA LEU A 37 2.08 -6.89 8.94
C LEU A 37 2.76 -7.90 9.87
N GLN A 38 3.38 -8.95 9.33
CA GLN A 38 4.13 -9.94 10.10
C GLN A 38 5.30 -9.30 10.86
N ASP A 39 5.95 -8.30 10.27
CA ASP A 39 7.07 -7.58 10.87
C ASP A 39 6.63 -6.36 11.72
N GLY A 40 5.34 -6.08 11.81
CA GLY A 40 4.79 -4.93 12.54
C GLY A 40 5.13 -3.56 11.93
N LEU A 41 5.31 -3.50 10.59
CA LEU A 41 5.71 -2.29 9.86
C LEU A 41 4.55 -1.64 9.12
N GLY A 42 4.49 -0.31 9.22
CA GLY A 42 3.45 0.51 8.60
C GLY A 42 2.11 0.42 9.33
N ALA A 43 1.35 1.51 9.24
CA ALA A 43 0.01 1.61 9.81
C ALA A 43 -1.09 1.71 8.74
N TRP A 44 -0.72 2.06 7.49
CA TRP A 44 -1.64 2.24 6.38
C TRP A 44 -1.20 1.40 5.17
N PHE A 45 -2.14 0.84 4.43
CA PHE A 45 -1.84 -0.10 3.35
C PHE A 45 -2.64 0.24 2.10
N TRP A 46 -1.95 0.51 0.99
CA TRP A 46 -2.53 0.75 -0.32
C TRP A 46 -2.10 -0.37 -1.26
N GLN A 47 -3.03 -1.26 -1.60
CA GLN A 47 -2.73 -2.41 -2.43
C GLN A 47 -2.62 -2.03 -3.91
N HIS A 48 -1.59 -2.53 -4.61
CA HIS A 48 -1.58 -2.65 -6.07
C HIS A 48 -1.69 -4.11 -6.54
N ASN A 49 -2.04 -4.30 -7.82
CA ASN A 49 -2.29 -5.64 -8.37
C ASN A 49 -1.04 -6.37 -8.88
N TRP A 50 0.08 -5.68 -9.13
CA TRP A 50 1.29 -6.35 -9.63
C TRP A 50 1.89 -7.35 -8.60
N GLY A 51 1.70 -8.65 -8.86
CA GLY A 51 2.14 -9.73 -7.96
C GLY A 51 1.10 -10.15 -6.90
N THR A 52 -0.06 -9.50 -6.88
CA THR A 52 -1.24 -9.90 -6.09
C THR A 52 -2.02 -10.97 -6.86
N PRO A 53 -2.55 -12.02 -6.20
CA PRO A 53 -3.42 -12.99 -6.86
C PRO A 53 -4.63 -12.32 -7.54
N LYS A 54 -5.02 -12.80 -8.72
CA LYS A 54 -6.11 -12.20 -9.50
C LYS A 54 -7.40 -12.15 -8.68
N GLY A 55 -7.99 -10.95 -8.57
CA GLY A 55 -9.23 -10.71 -7.82
C GLY A 55 -9.08 -10.67 -6.30
N PHE A 56 -7.86 -10.83 -5.76
CA PHE A 56 -7.64 -10.77 -4.33
C PHE A 56 -7.46 -9.32 -3.84
N VAL A 57 -8.14 -9.00 -2.75
CA VAL A 57 -7.99 -7.74 -2.01
C VAL A 57 -7.60 -8.08 -0.58
N HIS A 58 -6.43 -7.63 -0.15
CA HIS A 58 -5.92 -7.89 1.18
C HIS A 58 -6.85 -7.26 2.24
N PRO A 59 -7.30 -8.00 3.27
CA PRO A 59 -8.26 -7.48 4.26
C PRO A 59 -7.74 -6.31 5.10
N ALA A 60 -6.41 -6.21 5.24
CA ALA A 60 -5.75 -5.06 5.88
C ALA A 60 -5.58 -3.83 4.96
N ALA A 61 -5.84 -3.94 3.65
CA ALA A 61 -5.75 -2.80 2.75
C ALA A 61 -6.78 -1.72 3.12
N HIS A 62 -6.32 -0.47 3.16
CA HIS A 62 -7.15 0.72 3.34
C HIS A 62 -7.60 1.27 2.00
N LEU A 63 -6.72 1.18 0.99
CA LEU A 63 -6.94 1.57 -0.40
C LEU A 63 -6.54 0.44 -1.35
N HIS A 64 -7.13 0.38 -2.54
CA HIS A 64 -6.77 -0.59 -3.57
C HIS A 64 -6.79 0.03 -4.97
N GLN A 65 -5.63 0.05 -5.64
CA GLN A 65 -5.50 0.42 -7.05
C GLN A 65 -5.98 -0.74 -7.92
N PHE A 66 -7.09 -0.53 -8.64
CA PHE A 66 -7.73 -1.58 -9.43
C PHE A 66 -7.70 -1.33 -10.94
N GLU A 67 -7.45 -0.09 -11.37
CA GLU A 67 -7.38 0.30 -12.78
C GLU A 67 -6.22 1.28 -12.97
N ILE A 68 -5.39 1.06 -13.99
CA ILE A 68 -4.14 1.82 -14.23
C ILE A 68 -4.21 2.44 -15.62
N ASP A 69 -4.03 3.76 -15.69
CA ASP A 69 -3.91 4.57 -16.91
C ASP A 69 -4.92 4.24 -18.03
N ALA A 70 -6.15 3.87 -17.66
CA ALA A 70 -7.22 3.50 -18.60
C ALA A 70 -8.27 4.60 -18.78
N ARG A 71 -8.15 5.69 -18.01
CA ARG A 71 -9.09 6.83 -18.04
C ARG A 71 -8.32 8.13 -18.06
N THR A 72 -9.03 9.17 -18.47
CA THR A 72 -8.56 10.55 -18.34
C THR A 72 -9.57 11.40 -17.57
N VAL A 73 -9.06 12.38 -16.83
CA VAL A 73 -9.86 13.45 -16.22
C VAL A 73 -9.26 14.77 -16.69
N ALA A 74 -10.07 15.59 -17.36
CA ALA A 74 -9.61 16.85 -17.99
C ALA A 74 -8.35 16.69 -18.88
N GLY A 75 -8.25 15.56 -19.60
CA GLY A 75 -7.14 15.28 -20.51
C GLY A 75 -5.89 14.68 -19.87
N VAL A 76 -5.88 14.41 -18.55
CA VAL A 76 -4.76 13.80 -17.84
C VAL A 76 -5.08 12.35 -17.51
N GLY A 77 -4.15 11.42 -17.78
CA GLY A 77 -4.26 10.00 -17.42
C GLY A 77 -4.35 9.81 -15.91
N VAL A 78 -5.24 8.92 -15.46
CA VAL A 78 -5.48 8.66 -14.03
C VAL A 78 -5.58 7.16 -13.72
N ASP A 79 -5.13 6.82 -12.52
CA ASP A 79 -5.38 5.51 -11.91
C ASP A 79 -6.60 5.57 -11.01
N LEU A 80 -7.39 4.50 -10.98
CA LEU A 80 -8.53 4.39 -10.07
C LEU A 80 -8.21 3.52 -8.85
N ASN A 81 -8.67 4.03 -7.71
CA ASN A 81 -8.47 3.42 -6.41
C ASN A 81 -9.79 3.34 -5.65
N ASN A 82 -10.06 2.20 -5.01
CA ASN A 82 -11.19 2.06 -4.09
C ASN A 82 -10.76 2.40 -2.67
N ILE A 83 -11.62 3.09 -1.94
CA ILE A 83 -11.54 3.22 -0.48
C ILE A 83 -12.16 1.96 0.14
N LEU A 84 -11.40 1.25 0.96
CA LEU A 84 -11.82 -0.03 1.56
C LEU A 84 -12.13 0.10 3.06
N LYS A 85 -11.59 1.14 3.72
CA LYS A 85 -11.84 1.43 5.14
C LYS A 85 -12.20 2.91 5.30
N PRO A 86 -13.15 3.29 6.18
CA PRO A 86 -13.55 4.69 6.36
C PRO A 86 -12.42 5.62 6.83
N GLN A 87 -11.51 5.08 7.64
CA GLN A 87 -10.24 5.71 7.96
C GLN A 87 -9.20 5.12 7.01
N PHE A 88 -8.71 5.91 6.06
CA PHE A 88 -7.76 5.46 5.03
C PHE A 88 -6.52 6.35 4.92
N GLY A 89 -6.38 7.32 5.82
CA GLY A 89 -5.26 8.28 5.83
C GLY A 89 -5.60 9.61 5.16
N GLN A 90 -6.89 9.95 5.04
CA GLN A 90 -7.34 11.27 4.65
C GLN A 90 -6.78 12.36 5.58
N TRP A 91 -6.59 13.57 5.04
CA TRP A 91 -6.04 14.68 5.82
C TRP A 91 -7.07 15.33 6.75
N ALA A 92 -8.37 15.23 6.42
CA ALA A 92 -9.50 15.76 7.18
C ALA A 92 -10.73 14.86 7.02
#